data_AF-A0A4S4EBF3-F1
#
_entry.id   AF-A0A4S4EBF3-F1
#
_cell.length_a   1.000
_cell.length_b   1.000
_cell.length_c   1.000
_cell.angle_alpha   90.00
_cell.angle_beta   90.00
_cell.angle_gamma   90.00
#
_symmetry.space_group_name_H-M   'P 1'
#
loop_
_entity.id
_entity.type
_entity.pdbx_description
1 polymer ?
#
loop_
_entity_poly.entity_id
_entity_poly.type
_entity_poly.pdbx_seq_one_letter_code
_entity_poly.pdbx_strand_id
1 'polypeptide(L)'
;MAETKMVHSPIVTYISMICLLTLCPPFVILLWYTMVHADGSISQALGYLRRHGLPGFINIWPKPTAIAWKMIACYAAFEAVLQLFLPGKRVEGPISPAGNRPVYKANGVAAYAVTLITYLSLWWFGVFNPSVVYDHLGEIFSALIFGSFIFCIFLYIKGHVAPSSSDSGSCGNIIIDFYWGMELYPRIGKNFDIKVFTNCRFGMMSWAVLAITYCIKQVDTPTYPLTSFTGKGKNFVEQMASAWFGGKASSKIVASYTTKGETKTSLLLTSGWWGLSRHFHYVPEILAAFFWTVPTLFNHYEANGRVADSMLVNTILMLVYITKFFWWEDGYWNTMDIAHDRAGFYICWGCLVWVPSVYTSPGMYLVNHPVNLGTQLAIYILVAGILCIYINYDCDRQRQEFRRTNGKCLVWGKAPSKIVASYTTKGETKTSLLLTSGWWGLSRHFHYVPEILAAFFWTVPTLFNHFLPYFYVVFLTILLFDRVFFAVSSLLLCSMGNIGNYIARRSLTGLYLESSETSVWLNPPSTLICLAYARPLEGDIGL
;
A
#
# COMPACT_ATOMS: atom_id res chain seq x y z
N MET A 1 3.99 -14.64 38.48
CA MET A 1 3.69 -13.58 37.49
C MET A 1 5.00 -13.04 36.99
N ALA A 2 5.31 -13.21 35.69
CA ALA A 2 6.46 -12.54 35.10
C ALA A 2 6.08 -11.08 34.84
N GLU A 3 6.79 -10.14 35.46
CA GLU A 3 6.56 -8.72 35.27
C GLU A 3 6.93 -8.34 33.82
N THR A 4 5.95 -8.02 33.00
CA THR A 4 6.17 -7.67 31.60
C THR A 4 6.86 -6.30 31.52
N LYS A 5 8.20 -6.31 31.39
CA LYS A 5 8.99 -5.08 31.27
C LYS A 5 8.64 -4.34 29.97
N MET A 6 7.76 -3.35 30.10
CA MET A 6 7.51 -2.35 29.08
C MET A 6 8.68 -1.35 29.04
N VAL A 7 9.04 -0.91 27.82
CA VAL A 7 10.15 0.04 27.58
C VAL A 7 9.89 1.42 28.20
N HIS A 8 8.62 1.80 28.35
CA HIS A 8 8.17 3.01 29.03
C HIS A 8 7.34 2.66 30.26
N SER A 9 7.11 3.63 31.15
CA SER A 9 6.18 3.48 32.27
C SER A 9 4.83 2.93 31.78
N PRO A 10 4.23 1.92 32.44
CA PRO A 10 2.94 1.34 32.05
C PRO A 10 1.88 2.39 31.74
N ILE A 11 1.83 3.45 32.56
CA ILE A 11 0.88 4.57 32.45
C ILE A 11 0.97 5.25 31.08
N VAL A 12 2.19 5.50 30.57
CA VAL A 12 2.41 6.17 29.29
C VAL A 12 1.90 5.31 28.12
N THR A 13 2.11 3.99 28.21
CA THR A 13 1.62 3.00 27.24
C THR A 13 0.09 2.95 27.20
N TYR A 14 -0.57 2.87 28.36
CA TYR A 14 -2.04 2.86 28.40
C TYR A 14 -2.64 4.18 27.91
N ILE A 15 -2.06 5.32 28.30
CA ILE A 15 -2.52 6.63 27.84
C ILE A 15 -2.39 6.74 26.31
N SER A 16 -1.27 6.31 25.71
CA SER A 16 -1.13 6.39 24.25
C SER A 16 -2.11 5.49 23.51
N MET A 17 -2.30 4.24 23.95
CA MET A 17 -3.31 3.33 23.38
C MET A 17 -4.71 3.95 23.44
N ILE A 18 -5.11 4.48 24.60
CA ILE A 18 -6.43 5.09 24.81
C ILE A 18 -6.58 6.36 23.96
N CYS A 19 -5.55 7.22 23.89
CA CYS A 19 -5.54 8.40 23.02
C CYS A 19 -5.70 8.02 21.54
N LEU A 20 -5.02 6.97 21.05
CA LEU A 20 -5.15 6.54 19.66
C LEU A 20 -6.54 5.92 19.38
N LEU A 21 -7.03 5.07 20.28
CA LEU A 21 -8.38 4.50 20.21
C LEU A 21 -9.48 5.58 20.18
N THR A 22 -9.30 6.69 20.90
CA THR A 22 -10.33 7.72 21.05
C THR A 22 -10.20 8.92 20.11
N LEU A 23 -8.98 9.29 19.69
CA LEU A 23 -8.74 10.49 18.86
C LEU A 23 -8.64 10.18 17.36
N CYS A 24 -8.13 9.01 16.97
CA CYS A 24 -7.96 8.68 15.56
C CYS A 24 -9.30 8.52 14.80
N PRO A 25 -10.37 7.93 15.35
CA PRO A 25 -11.66 7.87 14.67
C PRO A 25 -12.35 9.23 14.46
N PRO A 26 -12.45 10.12 15.48
CA PRO A 26 -12.86 11.52 15.28
C PRO A 26 -12.01 12.25 14.25
N PHE A 27 -10.69 12.05 14.25
CA PHE A 27 -9.80 12.70 13.30
C PHE A 27 -10.13 12.34 11.84
N VAL A 28 -10.43 11.08 11.54
CA VAL A 28 -10.82 10.64 10.19
C VAL A 28 -12.09 11.37 9.70
N ILE A 29 -13.09 11.50 10.57
CA ILE A 29 -14.34 12.22 10.27
C ILE A 29 -14.08 13.73 10.08
N LEU A 30 -13.23 14.33 10.92
CA LEU A 30 -12.84 15.75 10.79
C LEU A 30 -12.02 16.03 9.53
N LEU A 31 -11.13 15.11 9.14
CA LEU A 31 -10.35 15.18 7.91
C LEU A 31 -11.28 15.21 6.69
N TRP A 32 -12.18 14.21 6.60
CA TRP A 32 -13.20 14.13 5.55
C TRP A 32 -14.08 15.37 5.51
N TYR A 33 -14.69 15.76 6.63
CA TYR A 33 -15.57 16.92 6.69
C TYR A 33 -14.87 18.20 6.26
N THR A 34 -13.63 18.41 6.72
CA THR A 34 -12.89 19.62 6.37
C THR A 34 -12.56 19.66 4.88
N MET A 35 -12.19 18.53 4.27
CA MET A 35 -11.89 18.46 2.82
C MET A 35 -13.12 18.60 1.92
N VAL A 36 -14.25 17.98 2.30
CA VAL A 36 -15.44 17.86 1.44
C VAL A 36 -16.46 18.98 1.70
N HIS A 37 -16.57 19.48 2.94
CA HIS A 37 -17.62 20.42 3.37
C HIS A 37 -17.12 21.76 3.93
N ALA A 38 -15.81 21.96 4.07
CA ALA A 38 -15.23 23.22 4.54
C ALA A 38 -14.06 23.71 3.65
N ASP A 39 -14.10 23.37 2.36
CA ASP A 39 -13.13 23.77 1.32
C ASP A 39 -11.67 23.44 1.64
N GLY A 40 -11.39 22.39 2.42
CA GLY A 40 -10.05 22.08 2.95
C GLY A 40 -9.55 23.04 4.05
N SER A 41 -10.36 24.02 4.45
CA SER A 41 -10.00 25.06 5.40
C SER A 41 -10.23 24.66 6.86
N ILE A 42 -9.12 24.38 7.55
CA ILE A 42 -9.09 24.05 8.98
C ILE A 42 -9.74 25.18 9.83
N SER A 43 -9.60 26.45 9.44
CA SER A 43 -10.19 27.57 10.19
C SER A 43 -11.71 27.60 10.08
N GLN A 44 -12.29 27.23 8.92
CA GLN A 44 -13.74 27.09 8.76
C GLN A 44 -14.28 25.94 9.63
N ALA A 45 -13.66 24.76 9.56
CA ALA A 45 -14.08 23.59 10.34
C ALA A 45 -13.96 23.84 11.86
N LEU A 46 -12.84 24.38 12.34
CA LEU A 46 -12.69 24.77 13.75
C LEU A 46 -13.65 25.90 14.13
N GLY A 47 -13.95 26.84 13.23
CA GLY A 47 -14.93 27.90 13.46
C GLY A 47 -16.37 27.39 13.54
N TYR A 48 -16.72 26.31 12.84
CA TYR A 48 -17.99 25.60 13.01
C TYR A 48 -18.06 24.88 14.36
N LEU A 49 -17.02 24.12 14.71
CA LEU A 49 -16.93 23.39 15.99
C LEU A 49 -16.96 24.33 17.20
N ARG A 50 -16.25 25.47 17.15
CA ARG A 50 -16.26 26.48 18.22
C ARG A 50 -17.64 27.11 18.44
N ARG A 51 -18.46 27.24 17.40
CA ARG A 51 -19.81 27.80 17.48
C ARG A 51 -20.86 26.81 17.99
N HIS A 52 -20.75 25.54 17.60
CA HIS A 52 -21.77 24.52 17.88
C HIS A 52 -21.36 23.48 18.93
N GLY A 53 -20.12 23.51 19.42
CA GLY A 53 -19.60 22.61 20.44
C GLY A 53 -19.72 21.13 20.08
N LEU A 54 -19.98 20.29 21.09
CA LEU A 54 -20.19 18.85 20.93
C LEU A 54 -21.40 18.51 20.02
N PRO A 55 -22.57 19.20 20.10
CA PRO A 55 -23.65 19.03 19.12
C PRO A 55 -23.19 19.26 17.67
N GLY A 56 -22.34 20.24 17.42
CA GLY A 56 -21.73 20.46 16.10
C GLY A 56 -20.91 19.27 15.61
N PHE A 57 -20.09 18.69 16.48
CA PHE A 57 -19.32 17.49 16.14
C PHE A 57 -20.22 16.27 15.85
N ILE A 58 -21.29 16.09 16.62
CA ILE A 58 -22.28 15.02 16.39
C ILE A 58 -23.02 15.23 15.06
N ASN A 59 -23.32 16.46 14.69
CA ASN A 59 -23.95 16.79 13.39
C ASN A 59 -23.00 16.58 12.20
N ILE A 60 -21.69 16.75 12.40
CA ILE A 60 -20.67 16.46 11.38
C ILE A 60 -20.55 14.95 11.13
N TRP A 61 -20.71 14.12 12.16
CA TRP A 61 -20.50 12.67 12.06
C TRP A 61 -21.67 11.98 11.34
N PRO A 62 -21.49 11.48 10.09
CA PRO A 62 -22.60 10.86 9.36
C PRO A 62 -22.95 9.50 9.96
N LYS A 63 -24.24 9.22 10.17
CA LYS A 63 -24.66 7.93 10.74
C LYS A 63 -24.41 6.81 9.70
N PRO A 64 -23.85 5.65 10.08
CA PRO A 64 -23.70 4.51 9.18
C PRO A 64 -25.06 4.09 8.58
N THR A 65 -25.20 4.16 7.25
CA THR A 65 -26.43 3.77 6.56
C THR A 65 -26.35 2.33 6.06
N ALA A 66 -27.52 1.74 5.77
CA ALA A 66 -27.60 0.44 5.11
C ALA A 66 -26.92 0.43 3.72
N ILE A 67 -26.86 1.59 3.05
CA ILE A 67 -26.19 1.75 1.76
C ILE A 67 -24.67 1.62 1.94
N ALA A 68 -24.08 2.36 2.88
CA ALA A 68 -22.66 2.26 3.21
C ALA A 68 -22.25 0.84 3.63
N TRP A 69 -23.02 0.21 4.53
CA TRP A 69 -22.79 -1.18 4.93
C TRP A 69 -22.87 -2.16 3.75
N LYS A 70 -23.85 -1.99 2.85
CA LYS A 70 -23.98 -2.82 1.64
C LYS A 70 -22.79 -2.65 0.71
N MET A 71 -22.32 -1.43 0.47
CA MET A 71 -21.13 -1.18 -0.37
C MET A 71 -19.88 -1.86 0.21
N ILE A 72 -19.62 -1.65 1.51
CA ILE A 72 -18.50 -2.28 2.22
C ILE A 72 -18.59 -3.80 2.18
N ALA A 73 -19.77 -4.38 2.43
CA ALA A 73 -19.98 -5.82 2.42
C ALA A 73 -19.83 -6.44 1.02
N CYS A 74 -20.38 -5.80 -0.03
CA CYS A 74 -20.21 -6.25 -1.41
C CYS A 74 -18.74 -6.21 -1.85
N TYR A 75 -18.03 -5.12 -1.52
CA TYR A 75 -16.60 -4.97 -1.80
C TYR A 75 -15.75 -6.00 -1.03
N ALA A 76 -15.96 -6.14 0.28
CA ALA A 76 -15.28 -7.13 1.11
C ALA A 76 -15.50 -8.57 0.61
N ALA A 77 -16.74 -8.91 0.23
CA ALA A 77 -17.08 -10.23 -0.29
C ALA A 77 -16.41 -10.49 -1.65
N PHE A 78 -16.40 -9.49 -2.55
CA PHE A 78 -15.70 -9.57 -3.83
C PHE A 78 -14.20 -9.82 -3.63
N GLU A 79 -13.54 -9.02 -2.80
CA GLU A 79 -12.10 -9.18 -2.50
C GLU A 79 -11.78 -10.51 -1.78
N ALA A 80 -12.68 -10.99 -0.92
CA ALA A 80 -12.52 -12.29 -0.27
C ALA A 80 -12.66 -13.45 -1.28
N VAL A 81 -13.58 -13.33 -2.25
CA VAL A 81 -13.71 -14.26 -3.38
C VAL A 81 -12.44 -14.24 -4.23
N LEU A 82 -11.89 -13.07 -4.58
CA LEU A 82 -10.63 -12.98 -5.32
C LEU A 82 -9.46 -13.60 -4.54
N GLN A 83 -9.34 -13.32 -3.24
CA GLN A 83 -8.34 -13.95 -2.37
C GLN A 83 -8.45 -15.47 -2.36
N LEU A 84 -9.66 -16.04 -2.26
CA LEU A 84 -9.87 -17.48 -2.17
C LEU A 84 -9.74 -18.20 -3.51
N PHE A 85 -10.33 -17.68 -4.58
CA PHE A 85 -10.53 -18.41 -5.83
C PHE A 85 -9.52 -18.08 -6.94
N LEU A 86 -8.93 -16.86 -7.00
CA LEU A 86 -7.94 -16.58 -8.05
C LEU A 86 -6.68 -17.45 -7.86
N PRO A 87 -6.14 -18.06 -8.93
CA PRO A 87 -4.90 -18.82 -8.85
C PRO A 87 -3.74 -17.91 -8.47
N GLY A 88 -2.72 -18.49 -7.82
CA GLY A 88 -1.53 -17.76 -7.39
C GLY A 88 -0.45 -18.72 -6.94
N LYS A 89 0.81 -18.26 -6.95
CA LYS A 89 1.94 -19.10 -6.52
C LYS A 89 1.90 -19.30 -5.01
N ARG A 90 2.18 -20.53 -4.54
CA ARG A 90 2.37 -20.80 -3.11
C ARG A 90 3.69 -20.15 -2.67
N VAL A 91 3.62 -19.29 -1.66
CA VAL A 91 4.79 -18.63 -1.05
C VAL A 91 4.76 -18.91 0.45
N GLU A 92 5.94 -19.10 1.02
CA GLU A 92 6.11 -19.41 2.44
C GLU A 92 6.69 -18.19 3.14
N GLY A 93 5.97 -17.68 4.13
CA GLY A 93 6.41 -16.53 4.91
C GLY A 93 7.56 -16.84 5.88
N PRO A 94 7.91 -15.85 6.72
CA PRO A 94 8.95 -16.00 7.72
C PRO A 94 8.51 -16.97 8.83
N ILE A 95 9.46 -17.67 9.43
CA ILE A 95 9.21 -18.58 10.55
C ILE A 95 8.98 -17.73 11.80
N SER A 96 7.89 -18.00 12.53
CA SER A 96 7.54 -17.31 13.76
C SER A 96 8.46 -17.69 14.93
N PRO A 97 8.45 -16.93 16.05
CA PRO A 97 9.16 -17.31 17.27
C PRO A 97 8.76 -18.68 17.82
N ALA A 98 7.50 -19.10 17.63
CA ALA A 98 6.99 -20.43 18.00
C ALA A 98 7.23 -21.52 16.93
N GLY A 99 8.00 -21.24 15.88
CA GLY A 99 8.39 -22.19 14.84
C GLY A 99 7.36 -22.44 13.74
N ASN A 100 6.21 -21.76 13.76
CA ASN A 100 5.21 -21.87 12.72
C ASN A 100 5.66 -21.14 11.44
N ARG A 101 5.29 -21.66 10.27
CA ARG A 101 5.57 -21.02 8.98
C ARG A 101 4.28 -20.78 8.20
N PRO A 102 3.81 -19.54 8.06
CA PRO A 102 2.58 -19.26 7.34
C PRO A 102 2.76 -19.50 5.84
N VAL A 103 1.68 -19.94 5.20
CA VAL A 103 1.64 -20.22 3.77
C VAL A 103 0.64 -19.27 3.13
N TYR A 104 1.10 -18.55 2.10
CA TYR A 104 0.35 -17.55 1.36
C TYR A 104 0.20 -17.96 -0.11
N LYS A 105 -0.76 -17.30 -0.78
CA LYS A 105 -1.02 -17.46 -2.22
C LYS A 105 -0.82 -16.11 -2.90
N ALA A 106 0.25 -15.98 -3.67
CA ALA A 106 0.60 -14.77 -4.42
C ALA A 106 -0.35 -14.63 -5.61
N ASN A 107 -1.46 -13.93 -5.38
CA ASN A 107 -2.47 -13.60 -6.37
C ASN A 107 -2.83 -12.10 -6.37
N GLY A 108 -2.11 -11.24 -5.65
CA GLY A 108 -2.41 -9.82 -5.52
C GLY A 108 -2.42 -9.07 -6.85
N VAL A 109 -1.48 -9.37 -7.75
CA VAL A 109 -1.48 -8.84 -9.13
C VAL A 109 -2.77 -9.18 -9.87
N ALA A 110 -3.18 -10.46 -9.86
CA ALA A 110 -4.38 -10.92 -10.55
C ALA A 110 -5.64 -10.34 -9.91
N ALA A 111 -5.69 -10.28 -8.57
CA ALA A 111 -6.78 -9.64 -7.85
C ALA A 111 -6.90 -8.16 -8.24
N TYR A 112 -5.81 -7.41 -8.15
CA TYR A 112 -5.74 -6.00 -8.50
C TYR A 112 -6.23 -5.71 -9.93
N ALA A 113 -5.73 -6.49 -10.91
CA ALA A 113 -6.18 -6.36 -12.28
C ALA A 113 -7.69 -6.63 -12.39
N VAL A 114 -8.20 -7.74 -11.84
CA VAL A 114 -9.63 -8.10 -11.88
C VAL A 114 -10.48 -7.04 -11.19
N THR A 115 -10.09 -6.51 -10.04
CA THR A 115 -10.83 -5.45 -9.33
C THR A 115 -10.94 -4.18 -10.16
N LEU A 116 -9.84 -3.67 -10.71
CA LEU A 116 -9.88 -2.45 -11.53
C LEU A 116 -10.65 -2.65 -12.84
N ILE A 117 -10.45 -3.80 -13.50
CA ILE A 117 -11.17 -4.22 -14.70
C ILE A 117 -12.68 -4.26 -14.39
N THR A 118 -13.11 -4.97 -13.34
CA THR A 118 -14.53 -5.06 -12.97
C THR A 118 -15.11 -3.70 -12.60
N TYR A 119 -14.41 -2.89 -11.80
CA TYR A 119 -14.91 -1.58 -11.36
C TYR A 119 -15.16 -0.63 -12.54
N LEU A 120 -14.22 -0.54 -13.48
CA LEU A 120 -14.38 0.27 -14.69
C LEU A 120 -15.38 -0.34 -15.68
N SER A 121 -15.49 -1.66 -15.77
CA SER A 121 -16.54 -2.33 -16.58
C SER A 121 -17.93 -1.89 -16.12
N LEU A 122 -18.17 -1.96 -14.81
CA LEU A 122 -19.48 -1.64 -14.23
C LEU A 122 -19.87 -0.16 -14.46
N TRP A 123 -18.88 0.75 -14.43
CA TRP A 123 -19.09 2.14 -14.81
C TRP A 123 -19.34 2.32 -16.31
N TRP A 124 -18.48 1.75 -17.17
CA TRP A 124 -18.56 1.89 -18.62
C TRP A 124 -19.86 1.34 -19.22
N PHE A 125 -20.38 0.24 -18.67
CA PHE A 125 -21.67 -0.33 -19.05
C PHE A 125 -22.88 0.30 -18.32
N GLY A 126 -22.67 1.32 -17.47
CA GLY A 126 -23.74 2.01 -16.75
C GLY A 126 -24.45 1.17 -15.68
N VAL A 127 -23.84 0.05 -15.24
CA VAL A 127 -24.39 -0.88 -14.24
C VAL A 127 -24.23 -0.33 -12.82
N PHE A 128 -23.14 0.41 -12.57
CA PHE A 128 -22.83 1.05 -11.29
C PHE A 128 -22.14 2.38 -11.55
N ASN A 129 -22.53 3.46 -10.88
CA ASN A 129 -21.77 4.71 -10.93
C ASN A 129 -20.85 4.83 -9.69
N PRO A 130 -19.51 4.81 -9.87
CA PRO A 130 -18.53 5.07 -8.81
C PRO A 130 -18.77 6.34 -8.00
N SER A 131 -19.30 7.40 -8.60
CA SER A 131 -19.59 8.68 -7.94
C SER A 131 -20.42 8.53 -6.66
N VAL A 132 -21.31 7.53 -6.60
CA VAL A 132 -22.14 7.22 -5.43
C VAL A 132 -21.29 6.82 -4.21
N VAL A 133 -20.10 6.25 -4.41
CA VAL A 133 -19.14 5.95 -3.32
C VAL A 133 -18.57 7.24 -2.72
N TYR A 134 -18.35 8.29 -3.51
CA TYR A 134 -17.96 9.61 -2.99
C TYR A 134 -19.12 10.30 -2.26
N ASP A 135 -20.34 10.21 -2.81
CA ASP A 135 -21.53 10.82 -2.20
C ASP A 135 -21.85 10.23 -0.82
N HIS A 136 -21.60 8.93 -0.61
CA HIS A 136 -21.75 8.26 0.68
C HIS A 136 -20.42 8.12 1.48
N LEU A 137 -19.35 8.81 1.09
CA LEU A 137 -17.99 8.58 1.63
C LEU A 137 -17.90 8.77 3.16
N GLY A 138 -18.59 9.77 3.71
CA GLY A 138 -18.63 10.00 5.15
C GLY A 138 -19.39 8.91 5.91
N GLU A 139 -20.47 8.38 5.33
CA GLU A 139 -21.21 7.24 5.89
C GLU A 139 -20.38 5.94 5.83
N ILE A 140 -19.60 5.78 4.77
CA ILE A 140 -18.64 4.68 4.59
C ILE A 140 -17.54 4.77 5.65
N PHE A 141 -16.91 5.92 5.86
CA PHE A 141 -15.90 6.07 6.92
C PHE A 141 -16.48 5.81 8.32
N SER A 142 -17.68 6.29 8.61
CA SER A 142 -18.39 5.94 9.84
C SER A 142 -18.63 4.44 9.99
N ALA A 143 -19.14 3.78 8.93
CA ALA A 143 -19.38 2.34 8.94
C ALA A 143 -18.07 1.53 9.09
N LEU A 144 -16.98 1.96 8.46
CA LEU A 144 -15.65 1.35 8.61
C LEU A 144 -15.07 1.56 10.01
N ILE A 145 -15.28 2.73 10.64
CA ILE A 145 -14.91 2.97 12.04
C ILE A 145 -15.62 1.97 12.95
N PHE A 146 -16.96 1.95 12.97
CA PHE A 146 -17.69 1.04 13.86
C PHE A 146 -17.47 -0.43 13.50
N GLY A 147 -17.39 -0.76 12.22
CA GLY A 147 -17.13 -2.11 11.71
C GLY A 147 -15.76 -2.65 12.09
N SER A 148 -14.71 -1.82 12.06
CA SER A 148 -13.36 -2.23 12.48
C SER A 148 -13.27 -2.46 13.99
N PHE A 149 -13.96 -1.68 14.83
CA PHE A 149 -14.10 -2.01 16.27
C PHE A 149 -14.77 -3.38 16.48
N ILE A 150 -15.92 -3.63 15.84
CA ILE A 150 -16.64 -4.91 15.93
C ILE A 150 -15.76 -6.07 15.42
N PHE A 151 -15.04 -5.87 14.32
CA PHE A 151 -14.13 -6.85 13.73
C PHE A 151 -12.95 -7.17 14.66
N CYS A 152 -12.38 -6.18 15.34
CA CYS A 152 -11.30 -6.42 16.31
C CYS A 152 -11.80 -7.10 17.59
N ILE A 153 -13.05 -6.85 18.01
CA ILE A 153 -13.70 -7.63 19.09
C ILE A 153 -13.84 -9.09 18.66
N PHE A 154 -14.24 -9.35 17.41
CA PHE A 154 -14.26 -10.71 16.85
C PHE A 154 -12.87 -11.36 16.86
N LEU A 155 -11.80 -10.66 16.44
CA LEU A 155 -10.43 -11.19 16.48
C LEU A 155 -9.94 -11.49 17.90
N TYR A 156 -10.25 -10.62 18.86
CA TYR A 156 -9.96 -10.84 20.28
C TYR A 156 -10.65 -12.11 20.81
N ILE A 157 -11.96 -12.25 20.59
CA ILE A 157 -12.73 -13.44 20.99
C ILE A 157 -12.19 -14.69 20.30
N LYS A 158 -11.92 -14.61 18.99
CA LYS A 158 -11.38 -15.72 18.20
C LYS A 158 -10.02 -16.17 18.74
N GLY A 159 -9.12 -15.25 19.10
CA GLY A 159 -7.81 -15.57 19.65
C GLY A 159 -7.85 -16.32 20.98
N HIS A 160 -8.91 -16.11 21.78
CA HIS A 160 -9.17 -16.87 23.02
C HIS A 160 -9.88 -18.22 22.77
N VAL A 161 -10.88 -18.26 21.88
CA VAL A 161 -11.79 -19.42 21.74
C VAL A 161 -11.35 -20.41 20.68
N ALA A 162 -10.73 -19.94 19.59
CA ALA A 162 -10.35 -20.74 18.42
C ALA A 162 -9.07 -20.19 17.74
N PRO A 163 -7.91 -20.22 18.44
CA PRO A 163 -6.63 -19.79 17.86
C PRO A 163 -6.22 -20.65 16.67
N SER A 164 -5.56 -20.04 15.68
CA SER A 164 -5.20 -20.69 14.40
C SER A 164 -3.88 -21.46 14.45
N SER A 165 -2.99 -21.09 15.38
CA SER A 165 -1.67 -21.69 15.61
C SER A 165 -1.25 -21.44 17.07
N SER A 166 -0.07 -21.93 17.46
CA SER A 166 0.57 -21.57 18.74
C SER A 166 1.09 -20.12 18.78
N ASP A 167 0.95 -19.33 17.72
CA ASP A 167 1.26 -17.89 17.69
C ASP A 167 0.13 -17.02 18.27
N SER A 168 -0.67 -17.58 19.20
CA SER A 168 -1.71 -16.87 19.94
C SER A 168 -1.33 -16.76 21.41
N GLY A 169 -1.57 -15.62 22.04
CA GLY A 169 -1.41 -15.48 23.49
C GLY A 169 -1.92 -14.14 24.01
N SER A 170 -2.35 -14.13 25.28
CA SER A 170 -2.81 -12.94 26.01
C SER A 170 -1.73 -12.48 27.00
N CYS A 171 -1.59 -11.16 27.18
CA CYS A 171 -0.80 -10.59 28.28
C CYS A 171 -1.60 -10.43 29.58
N GLY A 172 -2.86 -10.89 29.61
CA GLY A 172 -3.79 -10.74 30.74
C GLY A 172 -4.46 -9.37 30.84
N ASN A 173 -4.25 -8.46 29.89
CA ASN A 173 -4.88 -7.13 29.87
C ASN A 173 -5.71 -6.94 28.60
N ILE A 174 -7.02 -6.85 28.78
CA ILE A 174 -8.02 -6.71 27.70
C ILE A 174 -7.71 -5.54 26.75
N ILE A 175 -7.23 -4.41 27.25
CA ILE A 175 -6.94 -3.22 26.43
C ILE A 175 -5.73 -3.48 25.52
N ILE A 176 -4.66 -4.07 26.07
CA ILE A 176 -3.43 -4.39 25.33
C ILE A 176 -3.70 -5.49 24.31
N ASP A 177 -4.38 -6.56 24.72
CA ASP A 177 -4.71 -7.71 23.88
C ASP A 177 -5.69 -7.34 22.75
N PHE A 178 -6.62 -6.40 22.99
CA PHE A 178 -7.45 -5.81 21.94
C PHE A 178 -6.66 -4.90 20.99
N TYR A 179 -5.76 -4.07 21.53
CA TYR A 179 -5.01 -3.08 20.76
C TYR A 179 -3.97 -3.72 19.85
N TRP A 180 -3.11 -4.58 20.40
CA TRP A 180 -2.05 -5.28 19.66
C TRP A 180 -2.51 -6.58 19.01
N GLY A 181 -3.51 -7.26 19.58
CA GLY A 181 -4.07 -8.48 19.04
C GLY A 181 -3.49 -9.75 19.67
N MET A 182 -4.34 -10.78 19.68
CA MET A 182 -4.03 -12.10 20.26
C MET A 182 -3.16 -12.97 19.35
N GLU A 183 -3.54 -13.09 18.08
CA GLU A 183 -2.93 -13.99 17.09
C GLU A 183 -1.97 -13.27 16.15
N LEU A 184 -0.81 -13.87 15.87
CA LEU A 184 0.11 -13.38 14.84
C LEU A 184 -0.44 -13.62 13.42
N TYR A 185 -0.97 -14.81 13.15
CA TYR A 185 -1.48 -15.22 11.84
C TYR A 185 -2.91 -15.79 11.91
N PRO A 186 -3.93 -14.99 12.28
CA PRO A 186 -5.29 -15.49 12.38
C PRO A 186 -5.86 -15.89 11.01
N ARG A 187 -6.53 -17.04 10.98
CA ARG A 187 -7.13 -17.61 9.78
C ARG A 187 -8.60 -17.97 9.97
N ILE A 188 -9.36 -17.91 8.89
CA ILE A 188 -10.70 -18.48 8.79
C ILE A 188 -10.59 -19.76 7.96
N GLY A 189 -10.73 -20.92 8.62
CA GLY A 189 -10.36 -22.20 8.03
C GLY A 189 -8.86 -22.27 7.69
N LYS A 190 -8.50 -23.06 6.67
CA LYS A 190 -7.09 -23.29 6.29
C LYS A 190 -6.51 -22.22 5.34
N ASN A 191 -7.36 -21.66 4.47
CA ASN A 191 -6.94 -20.95 3.26
C ASN A 191 -7.14 -19.43 3.31
N PHE A 192 -7.89 -18.90 4.28
CA PHE A 192 -8.15 -17.46 4.40
C PHE A 192 -7.29 -16.86 5.51
N ASP A 193 -6.21 -16.18 5.14
CA ASP A 193 -5.40 -15.39 6.07
C ASP A 193 -6.00 -14.00 6.24
N ILE A 194 -6.29 -13.63 7.49
CA ILE A 194 -6.99 -12.38 7.79
C ILE A 194 -6.09 -11.16 7.59
N LYS A 195 -4.81 -11.21 7.96
CA LYS A 195 -3.91 -10.05 7.79
C LYS A 195 -3.68 -9.76 6.31
N VAL A 196 -3.49 -10.80 5.49
CA VAL A 196 -3.40 -10.59 4.03
C VAL A 196 -4.69 -10.00 3.46
N PHE A 197 -5.86 -10.42 3.99
CA PHE A 197 -7.14 -9.83 3.58
C PHE A 197 -7.26 -8.36 3.98
N THR A 198 -7.15 -8.02 5.27
CA THR A 198 -7.30 -6.63 5.75
C THR A 198 -6.29 -5.70 5.09
N ASN A 199 -5.03 -6.13 5.01
CA ASN A 199 -3.92 -5.30 4.60
C ASN A 199 -3.88 -5.14 3.07
N CYS A 200 -3.83 -6.26 2.35
CA CYS A 200 -3.55 -6.26 0.92
C CYS A 200 -4.83 -6.20 0.08
N ARG A 201 -5.85 -6.99 0.41
CA ARG A 201 -7.06 -7.14 -0.42
C ARG A 201 -8.14 -6.11 -0.11
N PHE A 202 -8.32 -5.73 1.15
CA PHE A 202 -9.27 -4.69 1.52
C PHE A 202 -8.63 -3.31 1.47
N GLY A 203 -7.62 -3.06 2.32
CA GLY A 203 -6.99 -1.75 2.51
C GLY A 203 -6.30 -1.22 1.25
N MET A 204 -5.20 -1.84 0.81
CA MET A 204 -4.42 -1.37 -0.34
C MET A 204 -5.22 -1.30 -1.65
N MET A 205 -6.14 -2.24 -1.86
CA MET A 205 -7.02 -2.23 -3.02
C MET A 205 -8.04 -1.08 -2.97
N SER A 206 -8.57 -0.76 -1.78
CA SER A 206 -9.57 0.31 -1.63
C SER A 206 -8.98 1.68 -1.94
N TRP A 207 -7.68 1.88 -1.69
CA TRP A 207 -6.97 3.08 -2.13
C TRP A 207 -7.04 3.25 -3.66
N ALA A 208 -6.78 2.20 -4.44
CA ALA A 208 -6.84 2.29 -5.90
C ALA A 208 -8.26 2.52 -6.43
N VAL A 209 -9.25 1.83 -5.84
CA VAL A 209 -10.67 2.02 -6.17
C VAL A 209 -11.13 3.44 -5.83
N LEU A 210 -10.72 4.00 -4.68
CA LEU A 210 -11.05 5.36 -4.28
C LEU A 210 -10.36 6.42 -5.16
N ALA A 211 -9.10 6.23 -5.56
CA ALA A 211 -8.42 7.13 -6.49
C ALA A 211 -9.19 7.25 -7.83
N ILE A 212 -9.62 6.12 -8.40
CA ILE A 212 -10.46 6.10 -9.61
C ILE A 212 -11.83 6.71 -9.34
N THR A 213 -12.45 6.41 -8.19
CA THR A 213 -13.74 6.98 -7.77
C THR A 213 -13.71 8.50 -7.75
N TYR A 214 -12.65 9.11 -7.20
CA TYR A 214 -12.52 10.56 -7.10
C TYR A 214 -12.32 11.19 -8.49
N CYS A 215 -11.53 10.56 -9.35
CA CYS A 215 -11.38 10.97 -10.74
C CYS A 215 -12.71 10.95 -11.50
N ILE A 216 -13.51 9.88 -11.35
CA ILE A 216 -14.84 9.76 -11.99
C ILE A 216 -15.82 10.77 -11.40
N LYS A 217 -15.82 10.98 -10.07
CA LYS A 217 -16.69 11.98 -9.44
C LYS A 217 -16.44 13.40 -9.96
N GLN A 218 -15.19 13.74 -10.27
CA GLN A 218 -14.86 15.04 -10.86
C GLN A 218 -15.39 15.18 -12.30
N VAL A 219 -15.48 14.09 -13.08
CA VAL A 219 -16.17 14.08 -14.40
C VAL A 219 -17.66 14.37 -14.22
N ASP A 220 -18.32 13.66 -13.30
CA ASP A 220 -19.77 13.73 -13.10
C ASP A 220 -20.24 15.06 -12.47
N THR A 221 -19.32 15.90 -11.98
CA THR A 221 -19.64 17.14 -11.29
C THR A 221 -19.93 18.27 -12.29
N PRO A 222 -21.12 18.93 -12.29
CA PRO A 222 -21.57 19.83 -13.37
C PRO A 222 -20.81 21.15 -13.60
N THR A 223 -19.63 21.34 -13.02
CA THR A 223 -18.82 22.57 -13.15
C THR A 223 -18.37 22.83 -14.59
N TYR A 224 -18.41 21.80 -15.44
CA TYR A 224 -18.40 21.93 -16.90
C TYR A 224 -19.78 21.49 -17.43
N PRO A 225 -20.47 22.31 -18.23
CA PRO A 225 -21.77 21.92 -18.76
C PRO A 225 -21.62 20.72 -19.70
N LEU A 226 -22.26 19.61 -19.34
CA LEU A 226 -22.40 18.43 -20.18
C LEU A 226 -23.15 18.80 -21.47
N THR A 227 -22.42 19.12 -22.53
CA THR A 227 -22.97 19.03 -23.88
C THR A 227 -23.23 17.57 -24.18
N SER A 228 -24.52 17.20 -24.21
CA SER A 228 -25.02 15.85 -24.40
C SER A 228 -24.58 15.26 -25.76
N PHE A 229 -23.43 14.60 -25.78
CA PHE A 229 -22.92 13.99 -27.01
C PHE A 229 -23.49 12.59 -27.21
N THR A 230 -24.56 12.51 -28.02
CA THR A 230 -25.10 11.25 -28.57
C THR A 230 -24.20 10.70 -29.69
N GLY A 231 -22.90 10.53 -29.41
CA GLY A 231 -21.88 10.09 -30.35
C GLY A 231 -21.41 8.65 -30.12
N LYS A 232 -21.49 7.80 -31.14
CA LYS A 232 -21.03 6.41 -31.08
C LYS A 232 -19.50 6.32 -31.04
N GLY A 233 -18.91 6.34 -29.85
CA GLY A 233 -17.48 6.05 -29.62
C GLY A 233 -17.10 4.59 -29.83
N LYS A 234 -17.31 4.02 -31.04
CA LYS A 234 -16.99 2.62 -31.35
C LYS A 234 -15.58 2.38 -31.91
N ASN A 235 -14.92 3.41 -32.43
CA ASN A 235 -13.82 3.19 -33.39
C ASN A 235 -12.44 2.90 -32.76
N PHE A 236 -12.17 3.32 -31.51
CA PHE A 236 -10.83 3.16 -30.92
C PHE A 236 -10.60 1.78 -30.29
N VAL A 237 -11.61 1.19 -29.65
CA VAL A 237 -11.50 -0.16 -29.07
C VAL A 237 -11.42 -1.23 -30.17
N GLU A 238 -12.14 -1.07 -31.29
CA GLU A 238 -11.97 -1.95 -32.45
C GLU A 238 -10.57 -1.81 -33.09
N GLN A 239 -10.00 -0.60 -33.12
CA GLN A 239 -8.61 -0.38 -33.56
C GLN A 239 -7.60 -1.04 -32.62
N MET A 240 -7.72 -0.87 -31.30
CA MET A 240 -6.83 -1.50 -30.33
C MET A 240 -7.00 -3.02 -30.26
N ALA A 241 -8.22 -3.54 -30.35
CA ALA A 241 -8.48 -4.96 -30.49
C ALA A 241 -7.92 -5.52 -31.81
N SER A 242 -7.93 -4.75 -32.90
CA SER A 242 -7.21 -5.12 -34.13
C SER A 242 -5.69 -5.07 -33.97
N ALA A 243 -5.14 -4.20 -33.12
CA ALA A 243 -3.71 -4.17 -32.83
C ALA A 243 -3.25 -5.32 -31.92
N TRP A 244 -4.16 -5.87 -31.09
CA TRP A 244 -3.83 -6.89 -30.07
C TRP A 244 -4.24 -8.32 -30.48
N PHE A 245 -5.41 -8.48 -31.11
CA PHE A 245 -5.90 -9.76 -31.66
C PHE A 245 -5.75 -9.86 -33.18
N GLY A 246 -5.66 -8.75 -33.91
CA GLY A 246 -5.52 -8.71 -35.36
C GLY A 246 -4.09 -8.94 -35.84
N GLY A 247 -3.60 -10.18 -35.67
CA GLY A 247 -2.33 -10.61 -36.23
C GLY A 247 -2.30 -10.56 -37.76
N LYS A 248 -1.86 -9.43 -38.35
CA LYS A 248 -1.50 -9.32 -39.78
C LYS A 248 -0.10 -8.75 -39.97
N ALA A 249 0.90 -9.56 -39.63
CA ALA A 249 2.06 -9.89 -40.47
C ALA A 249 3.21 -10.43 -39.60
N SER A 250 3.33 -11.76 -39.51
CA SER A 250 4.61 -12.36 -39.11
C SER A 250 5.62 -12.09 -40.22
N SER A 251 6.73 -11.42 -39.90
CA SER A 251 7.86 -11.25 -40.81
C SER A 251 8.56 -12.61 -41.01
N LYS A 252 8.11 -13.35 -42.02
CA LYS A 252 8.74 -14.62 -42.45
C LYS A 252 10.12 -14.32 -43.06
N ILE A 253 11.19 -14.54 -42.29
CA ILE A 253 12.54 -14.63 -42.85
C ILE A 253 12.70 -16.06 -43.39
N VAL A 254 12.62 -16.20 -44.71
CA VAL A 254 12.89 -17.47 -45.40
C VAL A 254 14.37 -17.53 -45.73
N ALA A 255 15.11 -18.40 -45.04
CA ALA A 255 16.48 -18.73 -45.37
C ALA A 255 16.51 -20.02 -46.19
N SER A 256 16.90 -19.90 -47.45
CA SER A 256 17.15 -21.01 -48.38
C SER A 256 18.63 -21.07 -48.72
N TYR A 257 19.23 -22.26 -48.57
CA TYR A 257 20.60 -22.55 -48.98
C TYR A 257 20.62 -23.81 -49.84
N THR A 258 21.54 -23.86 -50.79
CA THR A 258 21.64 -24.93 -51.78
C THR A 258 22.88 -25.76 -51.51
N THR A 259 22.73 -27.06 -51.27
CA THR A 259 23.85 -27.99 -51.13
C THR A 259 23.63 -29.20 -52.04
N LYS A 260 24.60 -29.46 -52.93
CA LYS A 260 24.60 -30.59 -53.88
C LYS A 260 23.30 -30.76 -54.69
N GLY A 261 22.79 -29.66 -55.27
CA GLY A 261 21.67 -29.70 -56.22
C GLY A 261 20.27 -29.76 -55.60
N GLU A 262 20.14 -29.95 -54.29
CA GLU A 262 18.86 -29.81 -53.59
C GLU A 262 18.77 -28.44 -52.88
N THR A 263 17.68 -27.72 -53.11
CA THR A 263 17.34 -26.49 -52.37
C THR A 263 16.50 -26.87 -51.15
N LYS A 264 17.00 -26.61 -49.94
CA LYS A 264 16.24 -26.87 -48.69
C LYS A 264 15.82 -25.54 -48.06
N THR A 265 14.51 -25.43 -47.81
CA THR A 265 13.87 -24.23 -47.28
C THR A 265 13.56 -24.42 -45.80
N SER A 266 14.17 -23.61 -44.94
CA SER A 266 13.98 -23.67 -43.48
C SER A 266 13.10 -22.51 -43.02
N LEU A 267 11.98 -22.81 -42.36
CA LEU A 267 11.08 -21.76 -41.84
C LEU A 267 11.47 -21.38 -40.40
N LEU A 268 12.18 -20.27 -40.23
CA LEU A 268 12.52 -19.73 -38.91
C LEU A 268 11.40 -18.82 -38.39
N LEU A 269 10.59 -19.33 -37.46
CA LEU A 269 9.60 -18.55 -36.73
C LEU A 269 10.26 -17.82 -35.54
N THR A 270 10.67 -16.58 -35.75
CA THR A 270 11.08 -15.70 -34.65
C THR A 270 9.85 -15.07 -34.00
N SER A 271 9.35 -15.66 -32.91
CA SER A 271 8.28 -15.08 -32.10
C SER A 271 8.78 -13.86 -31.31
N GLY A 272 8.64 -12.68 -31.91
CA GLY A 272 8.80 -11.42 -31.20
C GLY A 272 7.97 -11.37 -29.91
N TRP A 273 8.48 -10.68 -28.90
CA TRP A 273 7.88 -10.46 -27.58
C TRP A 273 7.73 -11.68 -26.64
N TRP A 274 7.55 -12.91 -27.15
CA TRP A 274 7.56 -14.13 -26.30
C TRP A 274 8.94 -14.50 -25.74
N GLY A 275 10.01 -13.88 -26.24
CA GLY A 275 11.37 -14.06 -25.71
C GLY A 275 11.60 -13.44 -24.31
N LEU A 276 10.91 -12.34 -23.98
CA LEU A 276 11.04 -11.70 -22.65
C LEU A 276 10.10 -12.29 -21.59
N SER A 277 8.97 -12.88 -21.97
CA SER A 277 7.93 -13.31 -21.01
C SER A 277 8.33 -14.50 -20.14
N ARG A 278 9.34 -15.30 -20.53
CA ARG A 278 9.81 -16.48 -19.76
C ARG A 278 10.33 -16.16 -18.35
N HIS A 279 10.57 -14.89 -18.02
CA HIS A 279 10.99 -14.46 -16.68
C HIS A 279 9.94 -13.65 -15.92
N PHE A 280 8.80 -13.30 -16.54
CA PHE A 280 7.81 -12.40 -15.93
C PHE A 280 6.38 -12.93 -16.08
N HIS A 281 5.91 -13.65 -15.06
CA HIS A 281 4.61 -14.32 -15.04
C HIS A 281 3.39 -13.40 -14.81
N TYR A 282 3.59 -12.09 -14.60
CA TYR A 282 2.54 -11.16 -14.14
C TYR A 282 2.49 -9.83 -14.93
N VAL A 283 3.24 -9.72 -16.03
CA VAL A 283 3.21 -8.53 -16.92
C VAL A 283 1.85 -8.35 -17.60
N PRO A 284 1.21 -9.40 -18.19
CA PRO A 284 0.01 -9.21 -19.00
C PRO A 284 -1.17 -8.60 -18.23
N GLU A 285 -1.38 -9.02 -16.99
CA GLU A 285 -2.54 -8.63 -16.16
C GLU A 285 -2.44 -7.16 -15.73
N ILE A 286 -1.27 -6.70 -15.31
CA ILE A 286 -1.04 -5.31 -14.92
C ILE A 286 -1.01 -4.40 -16.14
N LEU A 287 -0.39 -4.81 -17.25
CA LEU A 287 -0.47 -4.02 -18.47
C LEU A 287 -1.91 -3.91 -18.96
N ALA A 288 -2.72 -4.98 -18.91
CA ALA A 288 -4.15 -4.90 -19.22
C ALA A 288 -4.90 -3.92 -18.30
N ALA A 289 -4.63 -3.96 -16.98
CA ALA A 289 -5.23 -3.02 -16.04
C ALA A 289 -4.82 -1.56 -16.32
N PHE A 290 -3.55 -1.28 -16.64
CA PHE A 290 -3.07 0.09 -16.94
C PHE A 290 -3.53 0.61 -18.30
N PHE A 291 -3.36 -0.19 -19.35
CA PHE A 291 -3.80 0.14 -20.69
C PHE A 291 -5.32 0.18 -20.83
N TRP A 292 -6.08 -0.32 -19.84
CA TRP A 292 -7.50 -0.03 -19.77
C TRP A 292 -7.85 1.16 -18.87
N THR A 293 -7.32 1.23 -17.65
CA THR A 293 -7.64 2.31 -16.70
C THR A 293 -7.27 3.70 -17.22
N VAL A 294 -6.00 3.93 -17.56
CA VAL A 294 -5.52 5.26 -17.95
C VAL A 294 -6.14 5.74 -19.28
N PRO A 295 -6.20 4.92 -20.35
CA PRO A 295 -6.87 5.32 -21.59
C PRO A 295 -8.39 5.44 -21.46
N THR A 296 -9.06 4.70 -20.58
CA THR A 296 -10.51 4.89 -20.37
C THR A 296 -10.79 6.23 -19.70
N LEU A 297 -10.01 6.61 -18.68
CA LEU A 297 -10.09 7.94 -18.07
C LEU A 297 -9.75 9.06 -19.07
N PHE A 298 -8.75 8.85 -19.92
CA PHE A 298 -8.33 9.83 -20.93
C PHE A 298 -9.35 9.98 -22.09
N ASN A 299 -9.90 8.88 -22.61
CA ASN A 299 -10.97 8.92 -23.61
C ASN A 299 -12.22 9.62 -23.08
N HIS A 300 -12.52 9.46 -21.79
CA HIS A 300 -13.67 10.11 -21.15
C HIS A 300 -13.42 11.61 -20.91
N TYR A 301 -12.17 12.00 -20.61
CA TYR A 301 -11.70 13.40 -20.60
C TYR A 301 -11.86 14.08 -21.97
N GLU A 302 -11.54 13.38 -23.07
CA GLU A 302 -11.75 13.90 -24.43
C GLU A 302 -13.23 13.98 -24.83
N ALA A 303 -14.08 13.09 -24.32
CA ALA A 303 -15.48 12.97 -24.73
C ALA A 303 -16.47 13.87 -23.97
N ASN A 304 -16.36 13.99 -22.65
CA ASN A 304 -17.49 14.43 -21.80
C ASN A 304 -17.24 15.72 -20.99
N GLY A 305 -16.00 16.21 -20.90
CA GLY A 305 -15.65 17.37 -20.09
C GLY A 305 -14.33 17.17 -19.35
N ARG A 306 -13.69 18.29 -18.98
CA ARG A 306 -12.30 18.29 -18.50
C ARG A 306 -12.22 17.82 -17.04
N VAL A 307 -11.73 16.60 -16.82
CA VAL A 307 -11.01 16.27 -15.58
C VAL A 307 -9.83 17.24 -15.45
N ALA A 308 -9.60 17.77 -14.25
CA ALA A 308 -8.45 18.61 -13.98
C ALA A 308 -7.15 17.81 -14.20
N ASP A 309 -6.14 18.43 -14.83
CA ASP A 309 -4.83 17.77 -15.01
C ASP A 309 -4.20 17.40 -13.64
N SER A 310 -4.50 18.17 -12.60
CA SER A 310 -4.14 17.85 -11.21
C SER A 310 -4.71 16.52 -10.71
N MET A 311 -5.99 16.22 -11.00
CA MET A 311 -6.66 14.99 -10.61
C MET A 311 -6.10 13.79 -11.39
N LEU A 312 -5.83 13.96 -12.68
CA LEU A 312 -5.18 12.92 -13.49
C LEU A 312 -3.78 12.58 -12.97
N VAL A 313 -2.94 13.58 -12.68
CA VAL A 313 -1.60 13.37 -12.13
C VAL A 313 -1.64 12.68 -10.77
N ASN A 314 -2.53 13.12 -9.86
CA ASN A 314 -2.77 12.49 -8.56
C ASN A 314 -3.17 11.00 -8.71
N THR A 315 -4.19 10.73 -9.53
CA THR A 315 -4.75 9.38 -9.73
C THR A 315 -3.73 8.44 -10.35
N ILE A 316 -3.02 8.86 -11.41
CA ILE A 316 -2.02 8.04 -12.09
C ILE A 316 -0.87 7.70 -11.15
N LEU A 317 -0.35 8.66 -10.38
CA LEU A 317 0.75 8.41 -9.44
C LEU A 317 0.35 7.43 -8.32
N MET A 318 -0.86 7.56 -7.76
CA MET A 318 -1.39 6.61 -6.78
C MET A 318 -1.52 5.20 -7.38
N LEU A 319 -2.09 5.07 -8.59
CA LEU A 319 -2.23 3.77 -9.25
C LEU A 319 -0.86 3.13 -9.54
N VAL A 320 0.12 3.89 -10.07
CA VAL A 320 1.49 3.37 -10.32
C VAL A 320 2.13 2.88 -9.02
N TYR A 321 1.97 3.62 -7.92
CA TYR A 321 2.52 3.26 -6.60
C TYR A 321 1.88 1.99 -6.01
N ILE A 322 0.55 1.87 -6.05
CA ILE A 322 -0.18 0.67 -5.59
C ILE A 322 0.09 -0.55 -6.48
N THR A 323 0.40 -0.32 -7.75
CA THR A 323 0.77 -1.40 -8.68
C THR A 323 2.15 -1.96 -8.38
N LYS A 324 3.11 -1.08 -8.06
CA LYS A 324 4.41 -1.47 -7.51
C LYS A 324 4.24 -2.26 -6.20
N PHE A 325 3.27 -1.94 -5.34
CA PHE A 325 2.93 -2.76 -4.17
C PHE A 325 2.52 -4.19 -4.55
N PHE A 326 1.50 -4.35 -5.38
CA PHE A 326 1.01 -5.69 -5.75
C PHE A 326 2.02 -6.50 -6.57
N TRP A 327 2.87 -5.83 -7.37
CA TRP A 327 4.02 -6.46 -8.04
C TRP A 327 5.02 -7.08 -7.06
N TRP A 328 5.15 -6.48 -5.88
CA TRP A 328 6.11 -6.81 -4.82
C TRP A 328 5.42 -7.43 -3.59
N GLU A 329 4.21 -7.98 -3.75
CA GLU A 329 3.39 -8.51 -2.65
C GLU A 329 4.11 -9.61 -1.83
N ASP A 330 4.94 -10.43 -2.48
CA ASP A 330 5.72 -11.46 -1.81
C ASP A 330 6.75 -10.87 -0.83
N GLY A 331 7.31 -9.71 -1.18
CA GLY A 331 8.16 -8.92 -0.28
C GLY A 331 7.40 -8.33 0.91
N TYR A 332 6.10 -8.02 0.74
CA TYR A 332 5.30 -7.43 1.81
C TYR A 332 5.07 -8.42 2.98
N TRP A 333 5.06 -9.73 2.74
CA TRP A 333 4.84 -10.71 3.82
C TRP A 333 6.02 -10.91 4.77
N ASN A 334 7.21 -10.46 4.40
CA ASN A 334 8.34 -10.40 5.34
C ASN A 334 8.41 -9.05 6.07
N THR A 335 7.46 -8.11 5.88
CA THR A 335 7.43 -6.85 6.65
C THR A 335 7.15 -7.09 8.13
N MET A 336 7.48 -6.11 8.98
CA MET A 336 7.13 -6.11 10.40
C MET A 336 5.62 -6.31 10.63
N ASP A 337 4.80 -5.58 9.87
CA ASP A 337 3.35 -5.60 9.88
C ASP A 337 2.77 -7.04 9.70
N ILE A 338 3.44 -7.89 8.91
CA ILE A 338 3.02 -9.29 8.68
C ILE A 338 3.81 -10.28 9.53
N ALA A 339 5.12 -10.15 9.64
CA ALA A 339 6.01 -11.13 10.26
C ALA A 339 5.96 -11.13 11.80
N HIS A 340 5.71 -9.97 12.40
CA HIS A 340 5.96 -9.72 13.84
C HIS A 340 4.77 -9.09 14.56
N ASP A 341 4.06 -8.16 13.93
CA ASP A 341 2.93 -7.47 14.56
C ASP A 341 1.67 -8.34 14.50
N ARG A 342 1.00 -8.51 15.64
CA ARG A 342 -0.23 -9.32 15.78
C ARG A 342 -1.46 -8.60 15.24
N ALA A 343 -2.52 -9.35 14.96
CA ALA A 343 -3.74 -8.86 14.36
C ALA A 343 -4.70 -8.22 15.40
N GLY A 344 -4.34 -7.04 15.90
CA GLY A 344 -5.17 -6.24 16.79
C GLY A 344 -5.83 -5.05 16.12
N PHE A 345 -6.45 -4.20 16.94
CA PHE A 345 -7.02 -2.92 16.50
C PHE A 345 -6.00 -2.06 15.74
N TYR A 346 -4.77 -1.93 16.23
CA TYR A 346 -3.76 -1.04 15.65
C TYR A 346 -3.55 -1.29 14.15
N ILE A 347 -3.30 -2.54 13.77
CA ILE A 347 -3.05 -2.90 12.37
C ILE A 347 -4.36 -2.97 11.57
N CYS A 348 -5.41 -3.60 12.11
CA CYS A 348 -6.66 -3.79 11.36
C CYS A 348 -7.37 -2.45 11.09
N TRP A 349 -7.45 -1.57 12.08
CA TRP A 349 -8.02 -0.22 11.92
C TRP A 349 -7.18 0.64 10.98
N GLY A 350 -5.85 0.53 11.04
CA GLY A 350 -4.94 1.16 10.08
C GLY A 350 -5.30 0.81 8.63
N CYS A 351 -5.42 -0.48 8.34
CA CYS A 351 -5.72 -0.97 6.99
C CYS A 351 -7.15 -0.67 6.54
N LEU A 352 -8.14 -0.84 7.43
CA LEU A 352 -9.56 -0.74 7.11
C LEU A 352 -10.08 0.69 7.08
N VAL A 353 -9.46 1.62 7.82
CA VAL A 353 -9.95 3.00 8.01
C VAL A 353 -8.89 4.04 7.66
N TRP A 354 -7.69 3.95 8.24
CA TRP A 354 -6.68 5.02 8.11
C TRP A 354 -6.17 5.14 6.67
N VAL A 355 -5.89 4.02 6.01
CA VAL A 355 -5.41 3.98 4.63
C VAL A 355 -6.43 4.56 3.64
N PRO A 356 -7.68 4.03 3.54
CA PRO A 356 -8.67 4.58 2.62
C PRO A 356 -9.06 6.04 2.90
N SER A 357 -8.93 6.54 4.14
CA SER A 357 -9.25 7.95 4.45
C SER A 357 -8.07 8.90 4.23
N VAL A 358 -6.89 8.59 4.77
CA VAL A 358 -5.76 9.53 4.81
C VAL A 358 -4.90 9.48 3.54
N TYR A 359 -4.67 8.29 2.97
CA TYR A 359 -3.76 8.15 1.82
C TYR A 359 -4.44 8.62 0.54
N THR A 360 -5.77 8.53 0.48
CA THR A 360 -6.59 9.03 -0.63
C THR A 360 -6.92 10.53 -0.50
N SER A 361 -6.64 11.13 0.66
CA SER A 361 -7.09 12.49 1.02
C SER A 361 -6.71 13.62 0.04
N PRO A 362 -5.54 13.62 -0.65
CA PRO A 362 -5.28 14.64 -1.67
C PRO A 362 -6.25 14.57 -2.86
N GLY A 363 -6.61 13.35 -3.31
CA GLY A 363 -7.61 13.15 -4.36
C GLY A 363 -9.01 13.51 -3.88
N MET A 364 -9.35 13.19 -2.62
CA MET A 364 -10.64 13.52 -2.01
C MET A 364 -10.93 15.04 -2.03
N TYR A 365 -9.89 15.84 -1.74
CA TYR A 365 -9.92 17.30 -1.83
C TYR A 365 -10.03 17.78 -3.28
N LEU A 366 -9.26 17.20 -4.22
CA LEU A 366 -9.25 17.62 -5.63
C LEU A 366 -10.61 17.49 -6.32
N VAL A 367 -11.50 16.60 -5.89
CA VAL A 367 -12.86 16.46 -6.48
C VAL A 367 -13.57 17.81 -6.55
N ASN A 368 -13.61 18.54 -5.43
CA ASN A 368 -14.27 19.85 -5.34
C ASN A 368 -13.33 21.02 -5.68
N HIS A 369 -12.01 20.77 -5.83
CA HIS A 369 -10.99 21.78 -6.08
C HIS A 369 -10.19 21.45 -7.36
N PRO A 370 -10.82 21.54 -8.56
CA PRO A 370 -10.12 21.35 -9.81
C PRO A 370 -9.05 22.42 -10.01
N VAL A 371 -7.81 21.99 -10.25
CA VAL A 371 -6.66 22.86 -10.51
C VAL A 371 -6.16 22.61 -11.92
N ASN A 372 -6.01 23.67 -12.72
CA ASN A 372 -5.34 23.59 -14.02
C ASN A 372 -3.87 23.95 -13.85
N LEU A 373 -3.00 22.94 -13.81
CA LEU A 373 -1.54 23.07 -13.70
C LEU A 373 -0.91 23.52 -15.02
N GLY A 374 -1.53 23.15 -16.14
CA GLY A 374 -0.99 23.26 -17.49
C GLY A 374 -0.12 22.04 -17.83
N THR A 375 -0.23 21.57 -19.07
CA THR A 375 0.39 20.33 -19.59
C THR A 375 1.85 20.18 -19.21
N GLN A 376 2.63 21.26 -19.28
CA GLN A 376 4.06 21.23 -18.98
C GLN A 376 4.36 20.92 -17.50
N LEU A 377 3.65 21.57 -16.57
CA LEU A 377 3.81 21.35 -15.13
C LEU A 377 3.25 19.98 -14.71
N ALA A 378 2.10 19.60 -15.28
CA ALA A 378 1.51 18.28 -15.07
C ALA A 378 2.48 17.14 -15.48
N ILE A 379 3.11 17.24 -16.65
CA ILE A 379 4.13 16.27 -17.10
C ILE A 379 5.35 16.27 -16.18
N TYR A 380 5.85 17.42 -15.74
CA TYR A 380 7.01 17.47 -14.83
C TYR A 380 6.72 16.81 -13.49
N ILE A 381 5.56 17.07 -12.88
CA ILE A 381 5.14 16.46 -11.61
C ILE A 381 4.97 14.94 -11.79
N LEU A 382 4.32 14.51 -12.88
CA LEU A 382 4.09 13.10 -13.18
C LEU A 382 5.41 12.33 -13.37
N VAL A 383 6.33 12.86 -14.17
CA VAL A 383 7.64 12.23 -14.41
C VAL A 383 8.49 12.20 -13.14
N ALA A 384 8.50 13.27 -12.34
CA ALA A 384 9.21 13.30 -11.07
C ALA A 384 8.64 12.31 -10.03
N GLY A 385 7.31 12.20 -9.96
CA GLY A 385 6.64 11.21 -9.11
C GLY A 385 6.93 9.77 -9.53
N ILE A 386 6.81 9.45 -10.83
CA ILE A 386 7.16 8.11 -11.37
C ILE A 386 8.64 7.79 -11.11
N LEU A 387 9.54 8.75 -11.27
CA LEU A 387 10.97 8.58 -10.98
C LEU A 387 11.20 8.26 -9.49
N CYS A 388 10.50 8.93 -8.57
CA CYS A 388 10.58 8.60 -7.15
C CYS A 388 10.10 7.18 -6.86
N ILE A 389 8.92 6.79 -7.38
CA ILE A 389 8.37 5.44 -7.22
C ILE A 389 9.36 4.38 -7.77
N TYR A 390 9.99 4.65 -8.92
CA TYR A 390 11.01 3.79 -9.51
C TYR A 390 12.29 3.69 -8.67
N ILE A 391 12.84 4.81 -8.17
CA ILE A 391 14.04 4.80 -7.34
C ILE A 391 13.80 4.03 -6.04
N ASN A 392 12.62 4.22 -5.43
CA ASN A 392 12.21 3.48 -4.24
C ASN A 392 12.15 1.96 -4.52
N TYR A 393 11.50 1.54 -5.61
CA TYR A 393 11.51 0.14 -6.06
C TYR A 393 12.92 -0.41 -6.32
N ASP A 394 13.80 0.36 -6.97
CA ASP A 394 15.16 -0.09 -7.26
C ASP A 394 16.02 -0.25 -5.99
N CYS A 395 15.76 0.53 -4.94
CA CYS A 395 16.37 0.32 -3.62
C CYS A 395 16.04 -1.07 -3.07
N ASP A 396 14.76 -1.44 -3.04
CA ASP A 396 14.31 -2.74 -2.54
C ASP A 396 14.81 -3.89 -3.42
N ARG A 397 14.71 -3.74 -4.74
CA ARG A 397 15.24 -4.70 -5.71
C ARG A 397 16.74 -4.95 -5.51
N GLN A 398 17.55 -3.91 -5.29
CA GLN A 398 18.98 -4.05 -4.99
C GLN A 398 19.22 -4.82 -3.68
N ARG A 399 18.44 -4.55 -2.63
CA ARG A 399 18.54 -5.25 -1.32
C ARG A 399 18.17 -6.72 -1.45
N GLN A 400 17.05 -7.02 -2.11
CA GLN A 400 16.57 -8.39 -2.33
C GLN A 400 17.53 -9.21 -3.19
N GLU A 401 17.98 -8.67 -4.33
CA GLU A 401 18.90 -9.40 -5.22
C GLU A 401 20.27 -9.65 -4.56
N PHE A 402 20.76 -8.69 -3.78
CA PHE A 402 21.97 -8.87 -2.98
C PHE A 402 21.81 -9.99 -1.93
N ARG A 403 20.68 -10.04 -1.22
CA ARG A 403 20.38 -11.14 -0.27
C ARG A 403 20.24 -12.48 -0.99
N ARG A 404 19.42 -12.55 -2.05
CA ARG A 404 19.14 -13.75 -2.87
C ARG A 404 20.40 -14.39 -3.46
N THR A 405 21.37 -13.56 -3.87
CA THR A 405 22.64 -14.03 -4.45
C THR A 405 23.76 -14.23 -3.42
N ASN A 406 23.51 -14.03 -2.13
CA ASN A 406 24.55 -13.97 -1.08
C ASN A 406 25.70 -12.98 -1.44
N GLY A 407 25.32 -11.83 -2.00
CA GLY A 407 26.22 -10.79 -2.48
C GLY A 407 27.11 -11.22 -3.64
N LYS A 408 26.57 -12.05 -4.56
CA LYS A 408 27.15 -12.42 -5.86
C LYS A 408 26.35 -11.79 -7.03
N CYS A 409 25.91 -10.55 -6.86
CA CYS A 409 25.23 -9.76 -7.89
C CYS A 409 26.15 -8.62 -8.39
N LEU A 410 25.65 -7.82 -9.33
CA LEU A 410 26.22 -6.52 -9.68
C LEU A 410 25.31 -5.40 -9.16
N VAL A 411 25.90 -4.34 -8.62
CA VAL A 411 25.22 -3.11 -8.19
C VAL A 411 25.82 -1.96 -8.99
N TRP A 412 24.99 -1.29 -9.80
CA TRP A 412 25.41 -0.28 -10.78
C TRP A 412 26.62 -0.72 -11.64
N GLY A 413 26.56 -1.95 -12.17
CA GLY A 413 27.58 -2.52 -13.05
C GLY A 413 28.89 -2.95 -12.37
N LYS A 414 29.02 -2.81 -11.04
CA LYS A 414 30.21 -3.19 -10.27
C LYS A 414 29.89 -4.25 -9.23
N ALA A 415 30.90 -5.00 -8.78
CA ALA A 415 30.75 -5.91 -7.65
C ALA A 415 30.39 -5.12 -6.38
N PRO A 416 29.38 -5.55 -5.59
CA PRO A 416 28.92 -4.80 -4.44
C PRO A 416 29.99 -4.76 -3.33
N SER A 417 30.24 -3.55 -2.81
CA SER A 417 30.88 -3.42 -1.51
C SER A 417 29.91 -3.95 -0.44
N LYS A 418 30.43 -4.77 0.47
CA LYS A 418 29.67 -5.46 1.51
C LYS A 418 30.46 -5.64 2.79
N ILE A 419 29.75 -5.73 3.91
CA ILE A 419 30.30 -6.08 5.23
C ILE A 419 29.72 -7.44 5.64
N VAL A 420 30.58 -8.31 6.17
CA VAL A 420 30.17 -9.56 6.81
C VAL A 420 30.05 -9.30 8.31
N ALA A 421 28.83 -9.30 8.83
CA ALA A 421 28.55 -9.18 10.25
C ALA A 421 28.32 -10.57 10.85
N SER A 422 29.08 -10.93 11.88
CA SER A 422 28.86 -12.16 12.65
C SER A 422 28.21 -11.80 13.98
N TYR A 423 27.16 -12.55 14.34
CA TYR A 423 26.42 -12.36 15.59
C TYR A 423 26.04 -13.73 16.16
N THR A 424 26.04 -13.87 17.48
CA THR A 424 25.68 -15.14 18.14
C THR A 424 24.25 -15.04 18.67
N THR A 425 23.40 -15.99 18.31
CA THR A 425 22.01 -16.07 18.75
C THR A 425 21.69 -17.49 19.17
N LYS A 426 21.23 -17.68 20.42
CA LYS A 426 20.94 -19.00 21.01
C LYS A 426 22.13 -19.99 20.88
N GLY A 427 23.35 -19.51 21.06
CA GLY A 427 24.58 -20.30 20.96
C GLY A 427 25.12 -20.51 19.53
N GLU A 428 24.31 -20.26 18.49
CA GLU A 428 24.75 -20.36 17.10
C GLU A 428 25.35 -19.04 16.60
N THR A 429 26.56 -19.08 16.04
CA THR A 429 27.15 -17.92 15.33
C THR A 429 26.60 -17.85 13.91
N LYS A 430 25.75 -16.85 13.66
CA LYS A 430 25.16 -16.56 12.34
C LYS A 430 25.95 -15.45 11.65
N THR A 431 26.04 -15.54 10.33
CA THR A 431 26.66 -14.50 9.49
C THR A 431 25.61 -13.83 8.64
N SER A 432 25.69 -12.50 8.55
CA SER A 432 24.80 -11.66 7.77
C SER A 432 25.60 -10.76 6.84
N LEU A 433 25.07 -10.50 5.65
CA LEU A 433 25.70 -9.65 4.65
C LEU A 433 24.98 -8.29 4.61
N LEU A 434 25.73 -7.23 4.87
CA LEU A 434 25.26 -5.85 4.77
C LEU A 434 25.77 -5.22 3.47
N LEU A 435 24.85 -4.70 2.64
CA LEU A 435 25.18 -4.01 1.39
C LEU A 435 25.61 -2.56 1.70
N THR A 436 26.77 -2.14 1.19
CA THR A 436 27.37 -0.83 1.44
C THR A 436 27.65 -0.03 0.15
N SER A 437 26.96 -0.39 -0.93
CA SER A 437 27.09 0.21 -2.27
C SER A 437 25.71 0.35 -2.95
N GLY A 438 25.64 1.07 -4.07
CA GLY A 438 24.37 1.49 -4.67
C GLY A 438 23.64 2.50 -3.78
N TRP A 439 22.30 2.47 -3.79
CA TRP A 439 21.47 3.36 -2.96
C TRP A 439 21.80 3.24 -1.47
N TRP A 440 22.03 2.01 -1.01
CA TRP A 440 22.40 1.66 0.37
C TRP A 440 23.79 2.16 0.78
N GLY A 441 24.64 2.48 -0.21
CA GLY A 441 25.91 3.17 0.00
C GLY A 441 25.77 4.70 0.15
N LEU A 442 24.70 5.30 -0.35
CA LEU A 442 24.41 6.74 -0.19
C LEU A 442 23.79 7.03 1.18
N SER A 443 22.77 6.27 1.57
CA SER A 443 22.14 6.34 2.89
C SER A 443 21.58 4.97 3.29
N ARG A 444 21.63 4.65 4.59
CA ARG A 444 21.12 3.38 5.14
C ARG A 444 19.63 3.16 4.89
N HIS A 445 18.86 4.23 4.85
CA HIS A 445 17.42 4.21 4.58
C HIS A 445 17.10 5.11 3.38
N PHE A 446 17.94 5.06 2.33
CA PHE A 446 17.77 5.93 1.16
C PHE A 446 16.36 5.82 0.56
N HIS A 447 15.76 4.62 0.56
CA HIS A 447 14.39 4.36 0.09
C HIS A 447 13.29 5.20 0.74
N TYR A 448 13.47 5.68 1.97
CA TYR A 448 12.49 6.56 2.63
C TYR A 448 12.43 7.97 2.02
N VAL A 449 13.51 8.44 1.37
CA VAL A 449 13.51 9.76 0.69
C VAL A 449 12.58 9.78 -0.54
N PRO A 450 12.72 8.88 -1.54
CA PRO A 450 11.79 8.81 -2.66
C PRO A 450 10.39 8.35 -2.24
N GLU A 451 10.22 7.71 -1.08
CA GLU A 451 8.89 7.41 -0.50
C GLU A 451 8.15 8.71 -0.15
N ILE A 452 8.78 9.59 0.64
CA ILE A 452 8.24 10.91 1.00
C ILE A 452 8.07 11.80 -0.23
N LEU A 453 9.01 11.75 -1.18
CA LEU A 453 8.91 12.54 -2.42
C LEU A 453 7.80 12.02 -3.34
N ALA A 454 7.56 10.71 -3.45
CA ALA A 454 6.42 10.19 -4.20
C ALA A 454 5.10 10.67 -3.56
N ALA A 455 4.98 10.57 -2.24
CA ALA A 455 3.86 11.12 -1.48
C ALA A 455 3.65 12.63 -1.72
N PHE A 456 4.73 13.40 -1.76
CA PHE A 456 4.68 14.80 -2.13
C PHE A 456 4.22 15.01 -3.58
N PHE A 457 4.74 14.26 -4.55
CA PHE A 457 4.42 14.46 -5.97
C PHE A 457 2.98 14.09 -6.35
N TRP A 458 2.31 13.15 -5.66
CA TRP A 458 0.86 12.98 -5.85
C TRP A 458 0.01 13.96 -5.03
N THR A 459 0.59 14.68 -4.07
CA THR A 459 -0.11 15.69 -3.26
C THR A 459 0.04 17.11 -3.82
N VAL A 460 1.20 17.48 -4.37
CA VAL A 460 1.46 18.82 -4.92
C VAL A 460 0.48 19.30 -6.01
N PRO A 461 -0.24 18.44 -6.77
CA PRO A 461 -1.34 18.89 -7.63
C PRO A 461 -2.45 19.68 -6.90
N THR A 462 -2.57 19.59 -5.56
CA THR A 462 -3.52 20.42 -4.78
C THR A 462 -3.07 21.88 -4.63
N LEU A 463 -1.86 22.23 -5.07
CA LEU A 463 -1.16 23.49 -4.76
C LEU A 463 -1.05 23.70 -3.24
N PHE A 464 -0.77 24.94 -2.80
CA PHE A 464 -0.44 25.26 -1.40
C PHE A 464 -1.50 26.11 -0.69
N ASN A 465 -2.72 26.19 -1.22
CA ASN A 465 -3.81 27.01 -0.68
C ASN A 465 -4.25 26.55 0.72
N HIS A 466 -4.27 25.22 0.94
CA HIS A 466 -4.67 24.60 2.20
C HIS A 466 -3.65 23.54 2.63
N PHE A 467 -3.39 23.49 3.93
CA PHE A 467 -2.44 22.55 4.53
C PHE A 467 -2.94 21.10 4.54
N LEU A 468 -4.26 20.92 4.63
CA LEU A 468 -4.85 19.62 4.97
C LEU A 468 -4.53 18.47 3.97
N PRO A 469 -4.46 18.69 2.64
CA PRO A 469 -3.96 17.66 1.71
C PRO A 469 -2.54 17.16 2.02
N TYR A 470 -1.66 18.03 2.53
CA TYR A 470 -0.29 17.65 2.93
C TYR A 470 -0.21 16.93 4.26
N PHE A 471 -1.33 16.76 4.98
CA PHE A 471 -1.35 15.97 6.22
C PHE A 471 -0.78 14.57 5.97
N TYR A 472 -1.11 13.92 4.85
CA TYR A 472 -0.55 12.62 4.49
C TYR A 472 0.99 12.64 4.36
N VAL A 473 1.57 13.66 3.71
CA VAL A 473 3.02 13.79 3.50
C VAL A 473 3.73 14.02 4.85
N VAL A 474 3.15 14.87 5.70
CA VAL A 474 3.66 15.16 7.06
C VAL A 474 3.59 13.90 7.92
N PHE A 475 2.45 13.22 7.92
CA PHE A 475 2.23 11.96 8.63
C PHE A 475 3.24 10.88 8.20
N LEU A 476 3.42 10.67 6.89
CA LEU A 476 4.36 9.68 6.36
C LEU A 476 5.81 10.03 6.72
N THR A 477 6.19 11.30 6.64
CA THR A 477 7.53 11.78 7.05
C THR A 477 7.82 11.45 8.51
N ILE A 478 6.86 11.72 9.38
CA ILE A 478 6.95 11.47 10.82
C ILE A 478 7.02 9.95 11.11
N LEU A 479 6.18 9.15 10.46
CA LEU A 479 6.17 7.68 10.59
C LEU A 479 7.49 7.05 10.13
N LEU A 480 8.04 7.51 9.01
CA LEU A 480 9.31 7.00 8.50
C LEU A 480 10.49 7.42 9.38
N PHE A 481 10.46 8.62 9.98
CA PHE A 481 11.46 9.05 10.95
C PHE A 481 11.44 8.19 12.23
N ASP A 482 10.26 7.91 12.78
CA ASP A 482 10.07 6.97 13.91
C ASP A 482 10.58 5.56 13.55
N ARG A 483 10.27 5.05 12.36
CA ARG A 483 10.80 3.76 11.87
C ARG A 483 12.33 3.77 11.66
N VAL A 484 12.97 4.91 11.32
CA VAL A 484 14.45 5.01 11.37
C VAL A 484 14.92 4.85 12.80
N PHE A 485 14.37 5.59 13.76
CA PHE A 485 14.81 5.53 15.16
C PHE A 485 14.71 4.11 15.72
N PHE A 486 13.56 3.44 15.54
CA PHE A 486 13.39 2.03 15.95
C PHE A 486 14.41 1.11 15.28
N ALA A 487 14.59 1.22 13.95
CA ALA A 487 15.54 0.39 13.21
C ALA A 487 16.98 0.58 13.72
N VAL A 488 17.38 1.80 14.09
CA VAL A 488 18.70 2.12 14.64
C VAL A 488 18.89 1.53 16.05
N SER A 489 17.87 1.63 16.92
CA SER A 489 17.95 1.17 18.31
C SER A 489 18.13 -0.33 18.46
N SER A 490 17.41 -1.15 17.67
CA SER A 490 17.47 -2.62 17.75
C SER A 490 18.84 -3.24 17.46
N LEU A 491 19.80 -2.45 16.99
CA LEU A 491 21.06 -2.95 16.43
C LEU A 491 22.27 -2.83 17.31
N LEU A 492 22.29 -1.76 18.09
CA LEU A 492 23.31 -1.54 19.11
C LEU A 492 23.28 -2.70 20.13
N LEU A 493 22.11 -3.31 20.30
CA LEU A 493 21.88 -4.52 21.10
C LEU A 493 22.42 -5.82 20.47
N CYS A 494 22.57 -5.91 19.15
CA CYS A 494 22.80 -7.20 18.46
C CYS A 494 24.28 -7.47 18.10
N SER A 495 25.14 -6.45 18.00
CA SER A 495 26.57 -6.63 17.70
C SER A 495 27.46 -5.51 18.27
N MET A 496 28.02 -5.73 19.46
CA MET A 496 28.95 -4.78 20.09
C MET A 496 30.38 -4.78 19.49
N GLY A 497 30.74 -5.77 18.66
CA GLY A 497 32.12 -5.94 18.15
C GLY A 497 32.45 -5.20 16.84
N ASN A 498 31.78 -5.55 15.73
CA ASN A 498 32.19 -5.10 14.39
C ASN A 498 31.47 -3.84 13.87
N ILE A 499 30.41 -3.39 14.55
CA ILE A 499 29.59 -2.24 14.11
C ILE A 499 30.35 -0.90 14.22
N GLY A 500 31.31 -0.78 15.15
CA GLY A 500 32.11 0.43 15.35
C GLY A 500 32.83 0.92 14.08
N ASN A 501 33.39 0.01 13.29
CA ASN A 501 34.10 0.34 12.03
C ASN A 501 33.16 0.83 10.92
N TYR A 502 31.87 0.50 10.98
CA TYR A 502 30.87 1.01 10.03
C TYR A 502 30.28 2.35 10.49
N ILE A 503 30.05 2.51 11.80
CA ILE A 503 29.63 3.78 12.42
C ILE A 503 30.70 4.87 12.24
N ALA A 504 31.97 4.56 12.50
CA ALA A 504 33.07 5.54 12.48
C ALA A 504 33.36 6.11 11.08
N ARG A 505 32.93 5.46 9.99
CA ARG A 505 33.23 5.91 8.62
C ARG A 505 32.19 6.86 8.02
N ARG A 506 30.94 6.89 8.50
CA ARG A 506 29.88 7.75 7.91
C ARG A 506 28.87 8.24 8.96
N SER A 507 28.60 9.53 8.89
CA SER A 507 27.73 10.29 9.80
C SER A 507 26.38 9.61 10.10
N LEU A 508 25.98 9.65 11.38
CA LEU A 508 24.62 9.40 11.91
C LEU A 508 24.04 7.97 11.76
N THR A 509 24.72 6.94 12.33
CA THR A 509 24.21 5.69 13.01
C THR A 509 22.79 5.14 12.73
N GLY A 510 22.47 3.86 12.47
CA GLY A 510 23.16 2.55 12.24
C GLY A 510 22.25 1.57 11.44
N LEU A 511 22.65 0.32 11.11
CA LEU A 511 21.98 -0.54 10.07
C LEU A 511 21.63 -2.00 10.47
N TYR A 512 20.39 -2.44 10.13
CA TYR A 512 19.58 -3.61 10.57
C TYR A 512 20.21 -5.02 10.44
N LEU A 513 19.87 -5.92 11.37
CA LEU A 513 20.36 -7.30 11.46
C LEU A 513 19.20 -8.29 11.67
N GLU A 514 18.16 -8.15 10.85
CA GLU A 514 16.95 -8.97 10.96
C GLU A 514 16.40 -9.32 9.56
N SER A 515 15.72 -10.47 9.51
CA SER A 515 15.32 -11.21 8.31
C SER A 515 14.07 -10.66 7.60
N SER A 516 13.48 -9.60 8.13
CA SER A 516 12.26 -8.96 7.63
C SER A 516 12.56 -7.87 6.58
N GLU A 517 11.64 -7.73 5.63
CA GLU A 517 11.73 -6.79 4.50
C GLU A 517 10.94 -5.53 4.84
N THR A 518 11.62 -4.48 5.26
CA THR A 518 10.97 -3.22 5.64
C THR A 518 10.45 -2.47 4.41
N SER A 519 9.18 -2.66 4.09
CA SER A 519 8.36 -1.70 3.34
C SER A 519 7.22 -1.20 4.25
N VAL A 520 6.58 -0.09 3.88
CA VAL A 520 5.74 0.70 4.79
C VAL A 520 4.44 1.08 4.11
N TRP A 521 3.31 0.65 4.66
CA TRP A 521 2.02 0.80 3.96
C TRP A 521 0.84 1.24 4.84
N LEU A 522 0.68 0.78 6.09
CA LEU A 522 -0.67 0.74 6.71
C LEU A 522 -0.84 1.24 8.15
N ASN A 523 0.24 1.53 8.89
CA ASN A 523 0.13 1.84 10.31
C ASN A 523 -0.42 3.26 10.58
N PRO A 524 -1.35 3.47 11.53
CA PRO A 524 -1.80 4.80 11.94
C PRO A 524 -0.74 5.52 12.83
N PRO A 525 -0.85 6.85 13.03
CA PRO A 525 0.17 7.66 13.71
C PRO A 525 0.34 7.32 15.19
N SER A 526 1.39 6.59 15.52
CA SER A 526 1.92 6.46 16.89
C SER A 526 2.47 7.80 17.44
N THR A 527 2.72 8.77 16.57
CA THR A 527 3.82 9.72 16.74
C THR A 527 3.41 11.12 17.24
N LEU A 528 2.11 11.41 17.37
CA LEU A 528 1.66 12.54 18.19
C LEU A 528 2.01 12.35 19.68
N ILE A 529 2.40 11.13 20.07
CA ILE A 529 3.02 10.81 21.36
C ILE A 529 4.31 10.01 21.08
N CYS A 530 5.35 10.70 20.61
CA CYS A 530 6.71 10.16 20.38
C CYS A 530 7.45 9.66 21.66
N LEU A 531 6.71 9.45 22.75
CA LEU A 531 7.16 8.96 24.07
C LEU A 531 6.55 7.61 24.45
N ALA A 532 5.82 6.95 23.55
CA ALA A 532 4.95 5.83 23.92
C ALA A 532 4.97 4.62 22.97
N TYR A 533 6.07 4.41 22.24
CA TYR A 533 6.30 3.14 21.54
C TYR A 533 6.81 2.08 22.53
N ALA A 534 5.94 1.66 23.45
CA ALA A 534 6.22 0.59 24.39
C ALA A 534 5.69 -0.73 23.84
N ARG A 535 6.55 -1.46 23.11
CA ARG A 535 6.38 -2.92 23.08
C ARG A 535 6.63 -3.45 24.49
N PRO A 536 5.90 -4.48 24.97
CA PRO A 536 6.49 -5.37 25.95
C PRO A 536 7.76 -5.95 25.32
N LEU A 537 8.88 -5.94 26.04
CA LEU A 537 9.97 -6.83 25.66
C LEU A 537 9.42 -8.25 25.74
N GLU A 538 9.63 -9.06 24.70
CA GLU A 538 9.53 -10.51 24.81
C GLU A 538 10.68 -10.99 25.72
N GLY A 539 10.51 -10.76 27.02
CA GLY A 539 11.27 -11.46 28.04
C GLY A 539 10.94 -12.94 27.93
N ASP A 540 11.97 -13.77 28.11
CA ASP A 540 11.94 -15.21 27.87
C ASP A 540 10.60 -15.85 28.26
N ILE A 541 9.87 -16.34 27.26
CA ILE A 541 8.77 -17.28 27.48
C ILE A 541 9.45 -18.59 27.93
N GLY A 542 9.70 -18.67 29.23
CA GLY A 542 10.34 -19.81 29.85
C GLY A 542 9.49 -21.07 29.67
N LEU A 543 10.07 -22.03 28.94
CA LEU A 543 9.95 -23.45 29.21
C LEU A 543 11.32 -23.92 29.73
#